data_AF-A0A9D8AM76-F1
#
_entry.id   AF-A0A9D8AM76-F1
#
_cell.length_a   1.000
_cell.length_b   1.000
_cell.length_c   1.000
_cell.angle_alpha   90.00
_cell.angle_beta   90.00
_cell.angle_gamma   90.00
#
_symmetry.space_group_name_H-M   'P 1'
#
loop_
_entity.id
_entity.type
_entity.pdbx_description
1 polymer ?
#
loop_
_entity_poly.entity_id
_entity_poly.type
_entity_poly.pdbx_seq_one_letter_code
_entity_poly.pdbx_strand_id
1 'polypeptide(L)'
;MAGIEGKFNITLTRYSDTGLTGEQVLEAIMMEKYIAMFLNMVVWSDWKRTNYPVFTTTYSDRPVPRRFLYSMQERNSNPNIPSPSSFGINERNENDPN
;
A
#
# COMPACT_ATOMS: atom_id res chain seq x y z
N MET A 1 7.89 -9.63 20.95
CA MET A 1 6.42 -9.78 21.03
C MET A 1 6.01 -10.64 19.86
N ALA A 2 5.39 -11.80 20.09
CA ALA A 2 5.00 -12.68 18.98
C ALA A 2 4.06 -11.90 18.03
N GLY A 3 4.36 -11.94 16.74
CA GLY A 3 3.55 -11.28 15.72
C GLY A 3 2.11 -11.79 15.68
N ILE A 4 1.33 -11.32 14.70
CA ILE A 4 -0.05 -11.77 14.43
C ILE A 4 -0.18 -13.32 14.43
N GLU A 5 0.88 -14.05 14.07
CA GLU A 5 0.98 -15.51 14.14
C GLU A 5 0.73 -16.09 15.54
N GLY A 6 1.24 -15.44 16.59
CA GLY A 6 1.00 -15.84 17.98
C GLY A 6 -0.43 -15.55 18.46
N LYS A 7 -1.09 -14.56 17.86
CA LYS A 7 -2.49 -14.20 18.19
C LYS A 7 -3.49 -15.21 17.63
N PHE A 8 -3.19 -15.78 16.46
CA PHE A 8 -4.09 -16.75 15.79
C PHE A 8 -3.59 -18.19 15.84
N ASN A 9 -2.49 -18.47 16.52
CA ASN A 9 -1.87 -19.78 16.63
C ASN A 9 -1.61 -20.43 15.25
N ILE A 10 -1.14 -19.62 14.30
CA ILE A 10 -0.82 -20.06 12.93
C ILE A 10 0.70 -20.23 12.84
N THR A 11 1.17 -21.35 12.30
CA THR A 11 2.59 -21.59 12.03
C THR A 11 2.87 -21.44 10.53
N LEU A 12 3.70 -20.47 10.15
CA LEU A 12 4.18 -20.35 8.77
C LEU A 12 5.51 -21.11 8.60
N THR A 13 5.44 -22.40 8.29
CA THR A 13 6.59 -23.31 8.18
C THR A 13 7.69 -22.84 7.22
N ARG A 14 7.37 -21.99 6.23
CA ARG A 14 8.38 -21.39 5.33
C ARG A 14 9.26 -20.34 6.03
N TYR A 15 8.73 -19.68 7.07
CA TYR A 15 9.39 -18.59 7.77
C TYR A 15 9.77 -18.93 9.22
N SER A 16 9.38 -20.12 9.73
CA SER A 16 9.63 -20.54 11.11
C SER A 16 11.12 -20.54 11.51
N ASP A 17 12.00 -20.80 10.55
CA ASP A 17 13.45 -20.93 10.80
C ASP A 17 14.19 -19.61 10.55
N THR A 18 13.48 -18.57 10.08
CA THR A 18 14.07 -17.27 9.73
C THR A 18 14.13 -16.29 10.90
N GLY A 19 13.42 -16.57 11.99
CA GLY A 19 13.32 -15.68 13.15
C GLY A 19 12.52 -14.38 12.91
N LEU A 20 11.92 -14.21 11.73
CA LEU A 20 11.07 -13.07 11.41
C LEU A 20 9.76 -13.16 12.20
N THR A 21 9.28 -12.03 12.73
CA THR A 21 8.00 -11.99 13.44
C THR A 21 7.14 -10.79 13.03
N GLY A 22 5.82 -10.98 13.01
CA GLY A 22 4.86 -9.88 12.88
C GLY A 22 5.04 -9.05 11.62
N GLU A 23 5.46 -7.80 11.80
CA GLU A 23 5.69 -6.85 10.70
C GLU A 23 6.78 -7.31 9.72
N GLN A 24 7.83 -7.96 10.22
CA GLN A 24 8.92 -8.47 9.37
C GLN A 24 8.43 -9.61 8.46
N VAL A 25 7.48 -10.41 8.93
CA VAL A 25 6.83 -11.45 8.11
C VAL A 25 5.94 -10.81 7.06
N LEU A 26 5.18 -9.78 7.44
CA LEU A 26 4.35 -9.03 6.49
C LEU A 26 5.20 -8.39 5.40
N GLU A 27 6.31 -7.73 5.76
CA GLU A 27 7.28 -7.18 4.82
C GLU A 27 7.78 -8.26 3.85
N ALA A 28 8.27 -9.39 4.36
CA ALA A 28 8.76 -10.49 3.53
C ALA A 28 7.69 -11.03 2.56
N ILE A 29 6.47 -11.24 3.04
CA ILE A 29 5.34 -11.70 2.20
C ILE A 29 5.02 -10.68 1.12
N MET A 30 4.97 -9.38 1.46
CA MET A 30 4.64 -8.33 0.49
C MET A 30 5.75 -8.13 -0.53
N MET A 31 7.01 -8.30 -0.15
CA MET A 31 8.17 -8.30 -1.06
C MET A 31 8.08 -9.43 -2.10
N GLU A 32 7.84 -10.66 -1.65
CA GLU A 32 7.68 -11.79 -2.57
C GLU A 32 6.46 -11.63 -3.48
N LYS A 33 5.36 -11.10 -2.95
CA LYS A 33 4.16 -10.77 -3.73
C LYS A 33 4.45 -9.72 -4.80
N TYR A 34 5.21 -8.67 -4.47
CA TYR A 34 5.61 -7.61 -5.40
C TYR A 34 6.38 -8.19 -6.60
N ILE A 35 7.35 -9.08 -6.33
CA ILE A 35 8.16 -9.73 -7.37
C ILE A 35 7.29 -10.67 -8.23
N ALA A 36 6.49 -11.52 -7.60
CA ALA A 36 5.63 -12.48 -8.30
C ALA A 36 4.56 -11.81 -9.19
N MET A 37 4.14 -10.60 -8.84
CA MET A 37 3.11 -9.84 -9.54
C MET A 37 3.68 -8.79 -10.51
N PHE A 38 4.91 -8.97 -10.98
CA PHE A 38 5.48 -8.09 -11.99
C PHE A 38 4.55 -7.98 -13.21
N LEU A 39 4.34 -6.75 -13.69
CA LEU A 39 3.36 -6.36 -14.73
C LEU A 39 1.87 -6.37 -14.33
N ASN A 40 1.55 -6.57 -13.05
CA ASN A 40 0.18 -6.48 -12.56
C ASN A 40 -0.08 -5.15 -11.81
N MET A 41 -1.20 -4.47 -12.11
CA MET A 41 -1.54 -3.19 -11.50
C MET A 41 -1.91 -3.29 -10.01
N VAL A 42 -2.34 -4.46 -9.53
CA VAL A 42 -2.75 -4.67 -8.12
C VAL A 42 -1.61 -4.38 -7.15
N VAL A 43 -0.36 -4.49 -7.60
CA VAL A 43 0.84 -4.15 -6.83
C VAL A 43 0.79 -2.74 -6.26
N TRP A 44 0.24 -1.77 -7.00
CA TRP A 44 0.10 -0.39 -6.50
C TRP A 44 -0.92 -0.29 -5.37
N SER A 45 -2.03 -1.02 -5.46
CA SER A 45 -3.04 -1.06 -4.39
C SER A 45 -2.51 -1.74 -3.13
N ASP A 46 -1.73 -2.82 -3.29
CA ASP A 46 -1.07 -3.52 -2.19
C ASP A 46 -0.02 -2.65 -1.47
N TRP A 47 0.79 -1.94 -2.25
CA TRP A 47 1.75 -0.98 -1.71
C TRP A 47 1.04 0.13 -0.93
N LYS A 48 -0.03 0.71 -1.47
CA LYS A 48 -0.81 1.73 -0.74
C LYS A 48 -1.38 1.22 0.57
N ARG A 49 -1.80 -0.06 0.66
CA ARG A 49 -2.37 -0.66 1.87
C ARG A 49 -1.33 -1.02 2.94
N THR A 50 -0.11 -1.36 2.54
CA THR A 50 0.90 -1.95 3.45
C THR A 50 2.19 -1.16 3.57
N ASN A 51 2.42 -0.19 2.69
CA ASN A 51 3.66 0.56 2.54
C ASN A 51 4.90 -0.28 2.17
N TYR A 52 4.70 -1.54 1.74
CA TYR A 52 5.74 -2.44 1.26
C TYR A 52 5.60 -2.67 -0.26
N PRO A 53 6.69 -2.70 -1.05
CA PRO A 53 8.08 -2.43 -0.65
C PRO A 53 8.30 -0.96 -0.26
N VAL A 54 9.32 -0.72 0.58
CA VAL A 54 9.74 0.64 0.95
C VAL A 54 10.53 1.26 -0.21
N PHE A 55 9.99 2.31 -0.82
CA PHE A 55 10.65 3.04 -1.90
C PHE A 55 11.52 4.16 -1.34
N THR A 56 12.79 4.21 -1.74
CA THR A 56 13.77 5.22 -1.28
C THR A 56 13.70 6.55 -2.02
N THR A 57 13.04 6.60 -3.18
CA THR A 57 13.09 7.77 -4.07
C THR A 57 11.70 8.24 -4.44
N THR A 58 11.46 9.51 -4.13
CA THR A 58 10.31 10.30 -4.56
C THR A 58 10.71 11.16 -5.76
N TYR A 59 9.79 11.36 -6.72
CA TYR A 59 10.06 12.27 -7.82
C TYR A 59 10.02 13.72 -7.31
N SER A 60 11.15 14.43 -7.39
CA SER A 60 11.27 15.83 -6.93
C SER A 60 10.85 16.04 -5.46
N ASP A 61 11.25 15.12 -4.56
CA ASP A 61 10.87 15.10 -3.14
C ASP A 61 9.35 14.98 -2.89
N ARG A 62 8.55 14.69 -3.94
CA ARG A 62 7.10 14.53 -3.80
C ARG A 62 6.74 13.07 -3.54
N PRO A 63 5.94 12.79 -2.51
CA PRO A 63 5.47 11.44 -2.23
C PRO A 63 4.78 10.85 -3.47
N VAL A 64 4.84 9.53 -3.60
CA VAL A 64 4.18 8.81 -4.68
C VAL A 64 2.66 9.07 -4.61
N PRO A 65 2.02 9.46 -5.73
CA PRO A 65 0.58 9.68 -5.77
C PRO A 65 -0.22 8.49 -5.24
N ARG A 66 -1.18 8.77 -4.36
CA ARG A 66 -2.00 7.72 -3.72
C ARG A 66 -3.36 7.53 -4.40
N ARG A 67 -3.78 8.48 -5.23
CA ARG A 67 -5.02 8.40 -6.03
C ARG A 67 -4.90 9.19 -7.33
N PHE A 68 -5.74 8.84 -8.30
CA PHE A 68 -5.90 9.63 -9.52
C PHE A 68 -7.01 10.67 -9.35
N LEU A 69 -6.96 11.67 -10.21
CA LEU A 69 -8.00 12.68 -10.32
C LEU A 69 -9.20 12.15 -11.08
N TYR A 70 -10.40 12.57 -10.67
CA TYR A 70 -11.59 12.43 -11.49
C TYR A 70 -11.40 13.16 -12.83
N SER A 71 -12.04 12.60 -13.87
CA SER A 71 -12.00 13.14 -15.23
C SER A 71 -12.60 14.55 -15.31
N MET A 72 -12.23 15.30 -16.33
CA MET A 72 -12.76 16.65 -16.54
C MET A 72 -14.26 16.64 -16.85
N GLN A 73 -14.76 15.59 -17.51
CA GLN A 73 -16.18 15.45 -17.83
C GLN A 73 -17.04 15.30 -16.57
N GLU A 74 -16.58 14.52 -15.58
CA GLU A 74 -17.29 14.38 -14.30
C GLU A 74 -17.37 15.73 -13.59
N ARG A 75 -16.31 16.53 -13.65
CA ARG A 75 -16.29 17.87 -13.04
C ARG A 75 -17.23 18.87 -13.69
N ASN A 76 -17.35 18.79 -15.02
CA ASN A 76 -18.23 19.70 -15.75
C ASN A 76 -19.71 19.30 -15.62
N SER A 77 -19.99 18.00 -15.48
CA SER A 77 -21.36 17.48 -15.47
C SER A 77 -21.95 17.35 -14.06
N ASN A 78 -21.12 17.13 -13.04
CA ASN A 78 -21.55 16.89 -11.67
C ASN A 78 -21.00 17.96 -10.71
N PRO A 79 -21.83 18.92 -10.25
CA PRO A 79 -21.39 19.99 -9.36
C PRO A 79 -21.08 19.50 -7.93
N ASN A 80 -21.50 18.29 -7.56
CA ASN A 80 -21.20 17.70 -6.25
C ASN A 80 -19.83 17.03 -6.18
N ILE A 81 -19.02 17.17 -7.23
CA ILE A 81 -17.72 16.53 -7.25
C ILE A 81 -16.80 17.13 -6.18
N PRO A 82 -16.14 16.27 -5.38
CA PRO A 82 -14.88 16.57 -4.71
C PRO A 82 -13.92 17.51 -5.44
N SER A 83 -13.55 18.64 -4.82
CA SER A 83 -12.40 19.43 -5.30
C SER A 83 -11.11 18.61 -5.18
N PRO A 84 -10.22 18.62 -6.19
CA PRO A 84 -8.90 17.99 -6.12
C PRO A 84 -8.05 18.43 -4.93
N SER A 85 -8.22 19.66 -4.48
CA SER A 85 -7.51 20.22 -3.32
C SER A 85 -8.02 19.67 -1.99
N SER A 86 -9.21 19.07 -1.95
CA SER A 86 -9.85 18.55 -0.73
C SER A 86 -9.46 17.11 -0.40
N PHE A 87 -8.89 16.37 -1.37
CA PHE A 87 -8.58 14.94 -1.19
C PHE A 87 -7.10 14.61 -1.42
N GLY A 88 -6.29 15.63 -1.73
CA GLY A 88 -4.85 15.59 -1.99
C GLY A 88 -4.36 14.37 -2.78
N ILE A 89 -3.84 14.56 -3.98
CA ILE A 89 -3.22 13.48 -4.79
C ILE A 89 -2.15 12.70 -4.01
N ASN A 90 -1.47 13.42 -3.11
CA ASN A 90 -0.39 12.95 -2.26
C ASN A 90 -0.83 12.71 -0.80
N GLU A 91 -2.08 13.03 -0.46
CA GLU A 91 -2.58 12.91 0.89
C GLU A 91 -3.05 11.49 1.18
N ARG A 92 -2.91 11.13 2.44
CA ARG A 92 -3.30 9.84 2.98
C ARG A 92 -4.82 9.64 2.81
N ASN A 93 -5.22 8.48 2.31
CA ASN A 93 -6.60 8.01 2.33
C ASN A 93 -6.80 6.98 3.45
N GLU A 94 -8.06 6.65 3.76
CA GLU A 94 -8.42 5.69 4.82
C GLU A 94 -7.88 4.27 4.58
N ASN A 95 -7.63 3.89 3.32
CA ASN A 95 -7.05 2.60 2.94
C ASN A 95 -5.52 2.59 3.01
N ASP A 96 -4.89 3.71 3.35
CA ASP A 96 -3.44 3.74 3.57
C ASP A 96 -3.09 3.33 5.01
N PRO A 97 -1.91 2.75 5.29
CA PRO A 97 -1.50 2.30 6.62
C PRO A 97 -1.13 3.48 7.54
N ASN A 98 -1.34 3.27 8.86
CA ASN A 98 -1.13 4.26 9.95
C ASN A 98 0.32 4.66 10.07
#